data_AF-A0A937WWR6-F1
#
_entry.id   AF-A0A937WWR6-F1
#
_cell.length_a   1.000
_cell.length_b   1.000
_cell.length_c   1.000
_cell.angle_alpha   90.00
_cell.angle_beta   90.00
_cell.angle_gamma   90.00
#
_symmetry.space_group_name_H-M   'P 1'
#
loop_
_entity.id
_entity.type
_entity.pdbx_description
1 polymer ?
#
loop_
_entity_poly.entity_id
_entity_poly.type
_entity_poly.pdbx_seq_one_letter_code
_entity_poly.pdbx_strand_id
1 'polypeptide(L)'
;MNPDAENFRLRGRGAFLVSSAIDRGIVQYADIVSEKGTRLRLYDPHPDRSVTVEQREPEIRCIQPDREDALIAFDTVPGGDVKFA
;
A
#
# COMPACT_ATOMS: atom_id res chain seq x y z
N MET A 1 -19.62 17.69 1.56
CA MET A 1 -18.16 17.93 1.45
C MET A 1 -17.59 17.55 2.80
N ASN A 2 -16.95 16.38 2.91
CA ASN A 2 -16.41 15.89 4.19
C ASN A 2 -14.97 16.41 4.31
N PRO A 3 -14.60 17.19 5.35
CA PRO A 3 -13.35 17.95 5.35
C PRO A 3 -12.07 17.18 5.68
N ASP A 4 -12.12 15.87 5.99
CA ASP A 4 -10.94 15.17 6.52
C ASP A 4 -10.34 14.18 5.50
N ALA A 5 -9.83 14.69 4.38
CA ALA A 5 -9.00 13.91 3.46
C ALA A 5 -7.68 14.62 3.20
N GLU A 6 -6.71 14.42 4.09
CA GLU A 6 -5.34 14.89 3.89
C GLU A 6 -4.56 13.89 3.02
N ASN A 7 -4.08 14.35 1.87
CA ASN A 7 -3.28 13.54 0.95
C ASN A 7 -1.80 13.88 1.14
N PHE A 8 -1.01 12.93 1.64
CA PHE A 8 0.43 13.07 1.76
C PHE A 8 1.13 12.22 0.70
N ARG A 9 2.10 12.81 -0.02
CA ARG A 9 3.05 12.06 -0.84
C ARG A 9 4.33 11.86 -0.06
N LEU A 10 4.57 10.63 0.37
CA LEU A 10 5.79 10.26 1.10
C LEU A 10 6.69 9.41 0.20
N ARG A 11 8.00 9.68 0.25
CA ARG A 11 9.00 8.79 -0.35
C ARG A 11 9.46 7.79 0.71
N GLY A 12 9.11 6.52 0.52
CA GLY A 12 9.63 5.43 1.33
C GLY A 12 11.07 5.10 0.96
N ARG A 13 11.85 4.60 1.92
CA ARG A 13 13.17 4.01 1.63
C ARG A 13 12.95 2.79 0.70
N GLY A 14 13.68 2.73 -0.42
CA GLY A 14 13.51 1.67 -1.42
C GLY A 14 12.90 2.12 -2.76
N ALA A 15 12.72 3.44 -2.95
CA ALA A 15 12.15 4.03 -4.18
C ALA A 15 10.66 3.70 -4.35
N PHE A 16 9.88 4.01 -3.30
CA PHE A 16 8.43 3.92 -3.31
C PHE A 16 7.82 5.31 -3.21
N LEU A 17 6.81 5.57 -4.04
CA LEU A 17 5.92 6.72 -3.90
C LEU A 17 4.65 6.22 -3.20
N VAL A 18 4.29 6.86 -2.10
CA VAL A 18 3.13 6.47 -1.28
C VAL A 18 2.15 7.63 -1.23
N SER A 19 0.88 7.34 -1.52
CA SER A 19 -0.26 8.21 -1.19
C SER A 19 -1.29 7.45 -0.38
N SER A 20 -1.95 8.11 0.55
CA SER A 20 -2.97 7.49 1.39
C SER A 20 -4.07 8.50 1.74
N ALA A 21 -5.29 8.00 1.93
CA ALA A 21 -6.32 8.78 2.61
C ALA A 21 -6.52 8.26 4.03
N ILE A 22 -6.67 9.20 4.95
CA ILE A 22 -6.93 8.93 6.36
C ILE A 22 -8.27 9.57 6.69
N ASP A 23 -9.19 8.81 7.29
CA ASP A 23 -10.45 9.31 7.85
C ASP A 23 -10.50 8.92 9.33
N ARG A 24 -10.76 9.91 10.21
CA ARG A 24 -10.78 9.73 11.68
C ARG A 24 -9.56 9.01 12.25
N GLY A 25 -8.37 9.28 11.71
CA GLY A 25 -7.10 8.66 12.14
C GLY A 25 -6.90 7.22 11.66
N ILE A 26 -7.80 6.70 10.82
CA ILE A 26 -7.73 5.36 10.23
C ILE A 26 -7.39 5.49 8.74
N VAL A 27 -6.34 4.80 8.30
CA VAL A 27 -5.99 4.70 6.88
C VAL A 27 -7.15 4.00 6.16
N GLN A 28 -7.74 4.66 5.16
CA GLN A 28 -8.84 4.09 4.38
C GLN A 28 -8.33 3.33 3.16
N TYR A 29 -7.27 3.85 2.54
CA TYR A 29 -6.54 3.21 1.47
C TYR A 29 -5.12 3.76 1.41
N ALA A 30 -4.22 2.99 0.80
CA ALA A 30 -2.91 3.43 0.39
C ALA A 30 -2.66 2.97 -1.06
N ASP A 31 -2.19 3.90 -1.89
CA ASP A 31 -1.70 3.67 -3.23
C ASP A 31 -0.16 3.76 -3.18
N ILE A 32 0.52 2.71 -3.63
CA ILE A 32 1.98 2.61 -3.56
C ILE A 32 2.53 2.28 -4.94
N VAL A 33 3.36 3.17 -5.48
CA VAL A 33 4.09 2.94 -6.73
C VAL A 33 5.53 2.55 -6.42
N SER A 34 5.97 1.41 -6.95
CA SER A 34 7.36 0.96 -6.86
C SER A 34 8.16 1.40 -8.07
N GLU A 35 9.17 2.25 -7.89
CA GLU A 35 10.01 2.72 -9.00
C GLU A 35 11.06 1.67 -9.42
N LYS A 36 11.34 0.67 -8.57
CA LYS A 36 12.43 -0.29 -8.76
C LYS A 36 12.03 -1.77 -8.63
N GLY A 37 10.79 -2.08 -8.29
CA GLY A 37 10.35 -3.47 -8.11
C GLY A 37 11.01 -4.16 -6.91
N THR A 38 11.19 -3.44 -5.80
CA THR A 38 11.79 -4.03 -4.58
C THR A 38 10.73 -4.62 -3.66
N ARG A 39 11.11 -5.53 -2.76
CA ARG A 39 10.20 -6.07 -1.75
C ARG A 39 9.69 -4.93 -0.86
N LEU A 40 8.37 -4.75 -0.82
CA LEU A 40 7.75 -3.77 0.05
C LEU A 40 7.54 -4.39 1.43
N ARG A 41 7.77 -3.60 2.48
CA ARG A 41 7.38 -3.88 3.86
C ARG A 41 6.70 -2.65 4.41
N LEU A 42 5.45 -2.78 4.86
CA LEU A 42 4.72 -1.71 5.53
C LEU A 42 4.09 -2.21 6.82
N TYR A 43 3.92 -1.31 7.79
CA TYR A 43 3.07 -1.59 8.94
C TYR A 43 1.65 -1.83 8.47
N ASP A 44 1.06 -2.93 8.90
CA ASP A 44 -0.31 -3.28 8.55
C ASP A 44 -1.28 -2.25 9.17
N PRO A 45 -1.97 -1.42 8.36
CA PRO A 45 -2.94 -0.48 8.89
C PRO A 45 -4.21 -1.19 9.42
N HIS A 46 -4.40 -2.48 9.09
CA HIS A 46 -5.59 -3.26 9.40
C HIS A 46 -5.25 -4.68 9.91
N PRO A 47 -4.57 -4.81 11.07
CA PRO A 47 -4.13 -6.12 11.59
C PRO A 47 -5.29 -7.10 11.83
N ASP A 48 -6.48 -6.59 12.17
CA ASP A 48 -7.66 -7.41 12.48
C ASP A 48 -8.51 -7.77 11.24
N ARG A 49 -8.08 -7.38 10.03
CA ARG A 49 -8.80 -7.67 8.78
C ARG A 49 -7.91 -8.43 7.82
N SER A 50 -8.51 -9.21 6.92
CA SER A 50 -7.77 -9.71 5.76
C SER A 50 -7.49 -8.55 4.82
N VAL A 51 -6.21 -8.34 4.50
CA VAL A 51 -5.77 -7.33 3.53
C VAL A 51 -5.51 -8.03 2.21
N THR A 52 -6.08 -7.52 1.12
CA THR A 52 -5.73 -7.93 -0.24
C THR A 52 -4.96 -6.81 -0.92
N VAL A 53 -3.88 -7.18 -1.62
CA VAL A 53 -3.04 -6.25 -2.39
C VAL A 53 -3.43 -6.39 -3.86
N GLU A 54 -4.00 -5.34 -4.45
CA GLU A 54 -4.16 -5.27 -5.90
C GLU A 54 -2.87 -4.72 -6.51
N GLN A 55 -2.10 -5.54 -7.23
CA GLN A 55 -0.98 -5.09 -8.05
C GLN A 55 -1.42 -4.97 -9.51
N ARG A 56 -1.27 -3.78 -10.09
CA ARG A 56 -1.62 -3.51 -11.49
C ARG A 56 -0.35 -3.49 -12.34
N GLU A 57 -0.21 -4.40 -13.31
CA GLU A 57 0.63 -4.29 -14.53
C GLU A 57 0.85 -5.67 -15.23
N PRO A 58 0.55 -5.82 -16.54
CA PRO A 58 -0.46 -5.10 -17.35
C PRO A 58 -1.90 -5.51 -16.99
N GLU A 59 -2.07 -6.50 -16.13
CA GLU A 59 -3.36 -6.97 -15.59
C GLU A 59 -3.40 -6.75 -14.08
N ILE A 60 -4.60 -6.76 -13.49
CA ILE A 60 -4.75 -6.73 -12.03
C ILE A 60 -4.46 -8.13 -11.49
N ARG A 61 -3.49 -8.22 -10.58
CA ARG A 61 -3.21 -9.42 -9.78
C ARG A 61 -3.53 -9.14 -8.33
N CYS A 62 -4.36 -9.97 -7.72
CA CYS A 62 -4.59 -9.95 -6.28
C CYS A 62 -3.51 -10.80 -5.60
N ILE A 63 -2.74 -10.18 -4.73
CA ILE A 63 -1.67 -10.81 -3.95
C ILE A 63 -2.16 -10.88 -2.51
N GLN A 64 -2.03 -12.06 -1.91
CA GLN A 64 -2.12 -12.20 -0.46
C GLN A 64 -0.73 -11.88 0.11
N PRO A 65 -0.55 -10.78 0.85
CA PRO A 65 0.76 -10.43 1.38
C PRO A 65 1.17 -11.38 2.51
N ASP A 66 2.48 -11.58 2.65
CA ASP A 66 3.06 -12.24 3.82
C ASP A 66 2.81 -11.36 5.05
N ARG A 67 2.39 -11.97 6.17
CA ARG A 67 2.32 -11.28 7.46
C ARG A 67 3.58 -11.59 8.28
N GLU A 68 4.33 -10.55 8.59
CA GLU A 68 5.56 -10.59 9.40
C GLU A 68 5.34 -9.72 10.64
N ASP A 69 4.92 -10.31 11.76
CA ASP A 69 4.53 -9.59 12.99
C ASP A 69 3.44 -8.54 12.73
N ALA A 70 3.77 -7.25 12.86
CA ALA A 70 2.89 -6.10 12.60
C ALA A 70 3.05 -5.54 11.17
N LEU A 71 3.77 -6.25 10.30
CA LEU A 71 4.05 -5.84 8.94
C LEU A 71 3.32 -6.73 7.93
N ILE A 72 2.98 -6.14 6.79
CA ILE A 72 2.70 -6.88 5.56
C ILE A 72 3.86 -6.70 4.58
N ALA A 73 4.21 -7.79 3.91
CA ALA A 73 5.32 -7.83 2.97
C ALA A 73 4.94 -8.57 1.68
N PHE A 74 5.38 -8.05 0.53
CA PHE A 74 5.19 -8.68 -0.77
C PHE A 74 6.14 -8.09 -1.80
N ASP A 75 6.36 -8.83 -2.88
CA ASP A 75 7.22 -8.38 -3.97
C ASP A 75 6.47 -7.42 -4.91
N THR A 76 7.12 -6.33 -5.29
CA THR A 76 6.56 -5.35 -6.22
C THR A 76 7.21 -5.46 -7.59
N VAL A 77 6.52 -4.95 -8.61
CA VAL A 77 7.08 -4.77 -9.96
C VAL A 77 7.40 -3.30 -10.20
N PRO A 78 8.45 -2.97 -10.97
CA PRO A 78 8.72 -1.58 -11.34
C PRO A 78 7.54 -0.97 -12.10
N GLY A 79 7.12 0.24 -11.72
CA GLY A 79 5.93 0.92 -12.26
C GLY A 79 4.61 0.39 -11.71
N GLY A 80 4.61 -0.72 -10.98
CA GLY A 80 3.40 -1.32 -10.42
C GLY A 80 2.76 -0.42 -9.37
N ASP A 81 1.44 -0.27 -9.49
CA ASP A 81 0.58 0.39 -8.51
C ASP A 81 -0.02 -0.68 -7.58
N VAL A 82 0.03 -0.42 -6.29
CA VAL A 82 -0.51 -1.26 -5.24
C VAL A 82 -1.61 -0.53 -4.51
N LYS A 83 -2.78 -1.17 -4.41
CA LYS A 83 -3.89 -0.72 -3.57
C LYS A 83 -4.24 -1.74 -2.49
N PHE A 84 -4.52 -1.25 -1.28
CA PHE A 84 -5.07 -2.06 -0.19
C PHE A 84 -6.60 -1.95 -0.16
N ALA A 85 -7.27 -3.10 -0.09
CA ALA A 85 -8.72 -3.26 0.06
C ALA A 85 -9.06 -4.22 1.21
#